data_AF-A0A838QUJ4-F1
#
_entry.id   AF-A0A838QUJ4-F1
#
_cell.length_a   1.000
_cell.length_b   1.000
_cell.length_c   1.000
_cell.angle_alpha   90.00
_cell.angle_beta   90.00
_cell.angle_gamma   90.00
#
_symmetry.space_group_name_H-M   'P 1'
#
loop_
_entity.id
_entity.type
_entity.pdbx_description
1 polymer ?
#
loop_
_entity_poly.entity_id
_entity_poly.type
_entity_poly.pdbx_seq_one_letter_code
_entity_poly.pdbx_strand_id
1 'polypeptide(L)'
;EVPEFIEIDASSSGSTLTLTSATAGVPFTLTRSDTAATAADEVQTVTIGGTATGGTFTLTYAGQTTAAIAYNADAATVDAALEALANIGAGDVTCTGGALPGAAVIVTFTGALALTDVDEMTASGTLLTGTSPTVAVATTTHGGAAGALGAVTAVTPATGKNWLNNADNYEGGALPIDDDVLYIDAGSTSILYALDYFRTGSIDLVIYVSNDWTGQLGLPLDNVSGYQEYRTPRYFQYRGGSKTLNFIPGTTGTSGQGRCWVDLQDQAGVNINVDANRGSSTPNIFLAGGDATSTNNFFVTAGDVSIEPDDAPSAITKYANLGTTTIGTPGGTTTPVVTIGRNARLAQAATSVLEILSGSVTCYAQTLNGADECEVYVFGGTARMKRAPHWKYVIRDGTLFPGGDDDGAIEEIQQFGGVVDFREANHTHAVADFDVHAGSAIYDPDRRGVTDLDLIGCQLDQITLELPPNRHIDFATEATP
;
A
#
# COMPACT_ATOMS: atom_id res chain seq x y z
N GLU A 1 -9.09 -13.23 -18.66
CA GLU A 1 -10.51 -12.86 -18.54
C GLU A 1 -10.70 -12.16 -17.21
N VAL A 2 -11.31 -10.98 -17.22
CA VAL A 2 -11.83 -10.33 -16.02
C VAL A 2 -13.35 -10.52 -16.08
N PRO A 3 -13.97 -11.40 -15.27
CA PRO A 3 -15.37 -11.23 -14.94
C PRO A 3 -15.45 -10.19 -13.80
N GLU A 4 -16.45 -9.34 -13.63
CA GLU A 4 -17.86 -9.46 -13.98
C GLU A 4 -18.44 -8.05 -13.72
N PHE A 5 -19.05 -7.40 -14.70
CA PHE A 5 -20.00 -6.33 -14.36
C PHE A 5 -21.34 -7.01 -14.14
N ILE A 6 -21.88 -6.94 -12.93
CA ILE A 6 -23.28 -7.28 -12.67
C ILE A 6 -24.10 -6.01 -12.91
N GLU A 7 -24.99 -6.06 -13.89
CA GLU A 7 -26.00 -5.02 -14.11
C GLU A 7 -27.15 -5.30 -13.15
N ILE A 8 -27.56 -4.30 -12.36
CA ILE A 8 -28.61 -4.44 -11.36
C ILE A 8 -29.74 -3.47 -11.70
N ASP A 9 -30.90 -4.02 -12.06
CA ASP A 9 -32.12 -3.25 -12.26
C ASP A 9 -32.75 -2.87 -10.91
N ALA A 10 -32.87 -1.57 -10.66
CA ALA A 10 -33.31 -0.98 -9.40
C ALA A 10 -34.76 -1.34 -8.99
N SER A 11 -35.55 -1.94 -9.89
CA SER A 11 -36.95 -2.32 -9.63
C SER A 11 -37.10 -3.51 -8.67
N SER A 12 -36.02 -4.18 -8.28
CA SER A 12 -36.06 -5.43 -7.50
C SER A 12 -35.55 -5.34 -6.05
N SER A 13 -35.10 -4.17 -5.56
CA SER A 13 -34.62 -4.05 -4.17
C SER A 13 -35.19 -2.85 -3.44
N GLY A 14 -35.78 -3.07 -2.26
CA GLY A 14 -36.25 -2.00 -1.40
C GLY A 14 -35.11 -1.08 -0.98
N SER A 15 -35.09 0.15 -1.47
CA SER A 15 -34.25 1.31 -1.05
C SER A 15 -32.73 1.10 -0.81
N THR A 16 -32.17 -0.09 -0.96
CA THR A 16 -30.82 -0.42 -0.49
C THR A 16 -30.18 -1.48 -1.40
N LEU A 17 -29.10 -1.08 -2.08
CA LEU A 17 -28.21 -1.94 -2.85
C LEU A 17 -27.04 -2.39 -1.97
N THR A 18 -26.91 -3.69 -1.73
CA THR A 18 -25.77 -4.26 -0.98
C THR A 18 -24.79 -4.91 -1.95
N LEU A 19 -23.57 -4.37 -2.04
CA LEU A 19 -22.47 -4.93 -2.83
C LEU A 19 -21.46 -5.58 -1.88
N THR A 20 -21.13 -6.84 -2.10
CA THR A 20 -20.15 -7.59 -1.29
C THR A 20 -18.97 -8.00 -2.16
N SER A 21 -17.73 -7.79 -1.69
CA SER A 21 -16.55 -8.26 -2.41
C SER A 21 -16.52 -9.79 -2.47
N ALA A 22 -16.09 -10.35 -3.60
CA ALA A 22 -15.95 -11.81 -3.75
C ALA A 22 -14.89 -12.40 -2.80
N THR A 23 -13.92 -11.59 -2.38
CA THR A 23 -12.83 -11.98 -1.47
C THR A 23 -12.81 -11.04 -0.27
N ALA A 24 -12.75 -11.60 0.93
CA ALA A 24 -12.65 -10.83 2.16
C ALA A 24 -11.35 -10.00 2.20
N GLY A 25 -11.49 -8.71 2.50
CA GLY A 25 -10.36 -7.78 2.66
C GLY A 25 -9.77 -7.21 1.37
N VAL A 26 -10.41 -7.44 0.22
CA VAL A 26 -10.05 -6.75 -1.03
C VAL A 26 -10.89 -5.47 -1.14
N PRO A 27 -10.28 -4.28 -1.09
CA PRO A 27 -11.02 -3.05 -1.35
C PRO A 27 -11.50 -3.04 -2.81
N PHE A 28 -12.74 -2.59 -3.04
CA PHE A 28 -13.24 -2.30 -4.38
C PHE A 28 -13.71 -0.86 -4.45
N THR A 29 -13.42 -0.20 -5.57
CA THR A 29 -13.88 1.16 -5.83
C THR A 29 -15.24 1.08 -6.50
N LEU A 30 -16.23 1.73 -5.91
CA LEU A 30 -17.52 1.94 -6.55
C LEU A 30 -17.47 3.25 -7.33
N THR A 31 -17.40 3.16 -8.65
CA THR A 31 -17.54 4.34 -9.51
C THR A 31 -19.02 4.48 -9.89
N ARG A 32 -19.66 5.55 -9.42
CA ARG A 32 -21.04 5.88 -9.77
C ARG A 32 -21.05 6.84 -10.95
N SER A 33 -21.79 6.51 -12.00
CA SER A 33 -22.10 7.43 -13.09
C SER A 33 -23.61 7.66 -13.10
N ASP A 34 -24.03 8.82 -12.61
CA ASP A 34 -25.43 9.22 -12.68
C ASP A 34 -25.69 9.93 -14.01
N THR A 35 -26.65 9.45 -14.79
CA THR A 35 -27.36 10.34 -15.70
C THR A 35 -28.52 10.87 -14.89
N ALA A 36 -28.48 12.15 -14.48
CA ALA A 36 -29.58 12.74 -13.71
C ALA A 36 -30.90 12.54 -14.48
N ALA A 37 -31.82 11.75 -13.91
CA ALA A 37 -33.17 11.67 -14.43
C ALA A 37 -33.82 13.04 -14.21
N THR A 38 -34.10 13.77 -15.29
CA THR A 38 -34.84 15.01 -15.23
C THR A 38 -36.27 14.70 -14.81
N ALA A 39 -36.82 15.48 -13.87
CA ALA A 39 -38.21 15.36 -13.48
C ALA A 39 -39.11 15.45 -14.73
N ALA A 40 -40.02 14.50 -14.87
CA ALA A 40 -40.97 14.44 -15.98
C ALA A 40 -42.33 13.97 -15.48
N ASP A 41 -43.38 14.52 -16.08
CA ASP A 41 -44.73 14.01 -15.96
C ASP A 41 -44.90 12.75 -16.81
N GLU A 42 -45.76 11.83 -16.38
CA GLU A 42 -46.09 10.65 -17.17
C GLU A 42 -46.78 11.07 -18.48
N VAL A 43 -46.37 10.48 -19.61
CA VAL A 43 -46.98 10.72 -20.91
C VAL A 43 -47.37 9.40 -21.55
N GLN A 44 -48.67 9.18 -21.70
CA GLN A 44 -49.22 8.05 -22.42
C GLN A 44 -49.85 8.49 -23.74
N THR A 45 -49.78 7.65 -24.76
CA THR A 45 -50.31 7.96 -26.10
C THR A 45 -51.43 7.02 -26.46
N VAL A 46 -52.58 7.59 -26.87
CA VAL A 46 -53.74 6.83 -27.35
C VAL A 46 -53.76 6.87 -28.87
N THR A 47 -53.82 5.69 -29.50
CA THR A 47 -53.85 5.54 -30.95
C THR A 47 -54.98 4.61 -31.37
N ILE A 48 -55.57 4.86 -32.54
CA ILE A 48 -56.48 3.93 -33.20
C ILE A 48 -55.80 3.38 -34.45
N GLY A 49 -55.61 2.06 -34.48
CA GLY A 49 -55.09 1.33 -35.63
C GLY A 49 -56.19 0.79 -36.55
N GLY A 50 -55.80 0.27 -37.71
CA GLY A 50 -56.74 -0.24 -38.71
C GLY A 50 -57.54 0.87 -39.40
N THR A 51 -58.77 0.59 -39.82
CA THR A 51 -59.66 1.59 -40.44
C THR A 51 -60.97 1.67 -39.65
N ALA A 52 -61.01 2.52 -38.64
CA ALA A 52 -62.24 2.84 -37.92
C ALA A 52 -63.09 3.82 -38.74
N THR A 53 -64.34 3.45 -39.03
CA THR A 53 -65.32 4.26 -39.77
C THR A 53 -66.51 4.70 -38.92
N GLY A 54 -66.55 4.29 -37.65
CA GLY A 54 -67.65 4.55 -36.72
C GLY A 54 -67.43 3.87 -35.38
N GLY A 55 -68.41 4.01 -34.49
CA GLY A 55 -68.40 3.37 -33.18
C GLY A 55 -67.69 4.18 -32.09
N THR A 56 -67.43 3.52 -30.97
CA THR A 56 -66.85 4.13 -29.77
C THR A 56 -65.79 3.23 -29.13
N PHE A 57 -64.91 3.82 -28.33
CA PHE A 57 -63.98 3.12 -27.46
C PHE A 57 -64.07 3.66 -26.03
N THR A 58 -63.43 2.97 -25.09
CA THR A 58 -63.32 3.42 -23.69
C THR A 58 -61.88 3.31 -23.23
N LEU A 59 -61.48 4.19 -22.31
CA LEU A 59 -60.20 4.12 -21.60
C LEU A 59 -60.46 3.75 -20.15
N THR A 60 -59.58 2.94 -19.55
CA THR A 60 -59.65 2.56 -18.14
C THR A 60 -58.34 2.91 -17.45
N TYR A 61 -58.44 3.75 -16.41
CA TYR A 61 -57.33 4.14 -15.56
C TYR A 61 -57.62 3.70 -14.12
N ALA A 62 -56.69 2.97 -13.49
CA ALA A 62 -56.78 2.51 -12.10
C ALA A 62 -58.16 1.96 -11.70
N GLY A 63 -58.77 1.14 -12.57
CA GLY A 63 -60.05 0.47 -12.33
C GLY A 63 -61.32 1.27 -12.68
N GLN A 64 -61.21 2.53 -13.11
CA GLN A 64 -62.33 3.36 -13.55
C GLN A 64 -62.33 3.51 -15.07
N THR A 65 -63.50 3.31 -15.70
CA THR A 65 -63.65 3.34 -17.17
C THR A 65 -64.43 4.57 -17.61
N THR A 66 -63.97 5.23 -18.67
CA THR A 66 -64.63 6.44 -19.22
C THR A 66 -66.01 6.11 -19.79
N ALA A 67 -66.83 7.15 -20.00
CA ALA A 67 -67.95 7.04 -20.93
C ALA A 67 -67.44 6.67 -22.35
N ALA A 68 -68.35 6.23 -23.21
CA ALA A 68 -68.02 5.88 -24.59
C ALA A 68 -67.50 7.11 -25.37
N ILE A 69 -66.26 7.03 -25.85
CA ILE A 69 -65.58 8.07 -26.63
C ILE A 69 -65.73 7.75 -28.11
N ALA A 70 -66.14 8.72 -28.93
CA ALA A 70 -66.30 8.53 -30.37
C ALA A 70 -64.96 8.16 -31.05
N TYR A 71 -65.00 7.28 -32.05
CA TYR A 71 -63.80 6.86 -32.80
C TYR A 71 -63.01 8.02 -33.41
N ASN A 72 -63.64 9.17 -33.63
CA ASN A 72 -63.07 10.38 -34.20
C ASN A 72 -62.96 11.56 -33.22
N ALA A 73 -62.94 11.27 -31.92
CA ALA A 73 -62.80 12.27 -30.87
C ALA A 73 -61.49 13.07 -31.03
N ASP A 74 -61.57 14.37 -30.75
CA ASP A 74 -60.40 15.22 -30.60
C ASP A 74 -59.79 15.09 -29.19
N ALA A 75 -58.59 15.64 -29.01
CA ALA A 75 -57.88 15.57 -27.74
C ALA A 75 -58.70 16.16 -26.59
N ALA A 76 -59.44 17.27 -26.82
CA ALA A 76 -60.29 17.89 -25.81
C ALA A 76 -61.47 17.00 -25.37
N THR A 77 -62.03 16.20 -26.29
CA THR A 77 -63.07 15.22 -25.96
C THR A 77 -62.51 14.06 -25.14
N VAL A 78 -61.28 13.62 -25.44
CA VAL A 78 -60.59 12.58 -24.64
C VAL A 78 -60.24 13.11 -23.24
N ASP A 79 -59.76 14.35 -23.17
CA ASP A 79 -59.48 15.08 -21.92
C ASP A 79 -60.69 15.11 -20.99
N ALA A 80 -61.82 15.63 -21.49
CA ALA A 80 -63.06 15.72 -20.74
C ALA A 80 -63.61 14.35 -20.31
N ALA A 81 -63.36 13.30 -21.09
CA ALA A 81 -63.76 11.94 -20.75
C ALA A 81 -62.90 11.34 -19.63
N LEU A 82 -61.60 11.65 -19.60
CA LEU A 82 -60.66 11.24 -18.55
C LEU A 82 -60.91 12.02 -17.24
N GLU A 83 -61.08 13.34 -17.31
CA GLU A 83 -61.41 14.18 -16.13
C GLU A 83 -62.79 13.88 -15.52
N ALA A 84 -63.68 13.18 -16.25
CA ALA A 84 -64.96 12.73 -15.73
C ALA A 84 -64.83 11.47 -14.84
N LEU A 85 -63.66 10.82 -14.80
CA LEU A 85 -63.43 9.68 -13.92
C LEU A 85 -63.30 10.14 -12.47
N ALA A 86 -63.80 9.34 -11.53
CA ALA A 86 -63.74 9.69 -10.10
C ALA A 86 -62.31 9.71 -9.52
N ASN A 87 -61.32 9.17 -10.24
CA ASN A 87 -59.92 9.06 -9.84
C ASN A 87 -58.96 9.94 -10.68
N ILE A 88 -59.48 10.81 -11.55
CA ILE A 88 -58.73 11.84 -12.26
C ILE A 88 -59.46 13.17 -12.03
N GLY A 89 -58.86 14.09 -11.30
CA GLY A 89 -59.42 15.42 -11.06
C GLY A 89 -59.30 16.34 -12.27
N ALA A 90 -60.04 17.45 -12.24
CA ALA A 90 -59.87 18.51 -13.24
C ALA A 90 -58.45 19.10 -13.17
N GLY A 91 -57.72 19.05 -14.29
CA GLY A 91 -56.32 19.43 -14.41
C GLY A 91 -55.31 18.33 -14.06
N ASP A 92 -55.75 17.12 -13.72
CA ASP A 92 -54.85 15.98 -13.44
C ASP A 92 -54.40 15.24 -14.73
N VAL A 93 -54.96 15.62 -15.88
CA VAL A 93 -54.46 15.25 -17.21
C VAL A 93 -54.47 16.47 -18.12
N THR A 94 -53.67 16.42 -19.17
CA THR A 94 -53.75 17.35 -20.30
C THR A 94 -53.58 16.56 -21.59
N CYS A 95 -54.62 16.53 -22.42
CA CYS A 95 -54.57 15.84 -23.71
C CYS A 95 -54.21 16.81 -24.86
N THR A 96 -53.17 16.46 -25.61
CA THR A 96 -52.73 17.20 -26.81
C THR A 96 -52.65 16.27 -28.04
N GLY A 97 -52.15 16.77 -29.18
CA GLY A 97 -52.10 16.02 -30.44
C GLY A 97 -53.21 16.40 -31.41
N GLY A 98 -53.81 15.42 -32.08
CA GLY A 98 -54.90 15.67 -33.05
C GLY A 98 -56.05 14.68 -32.92
N ALA A 99 -57.07 14.83 -33.76
CA ALA A 99 -58.25 13.98 -33.70
C ALA A 99 -57.98 12.55 -34.19
N LEU A 100 -58.52 11.58 -33.46
CA LEU A 100 -58.47 10.18 -33.86
C LEU A 100 -59.32 9.95 -35.13
N PRO A 101 -59.06 8.87 -35.89
CA PRO A 101 -57.83 8.06 -35.89
C PRO A 101 -56.66 8.77 -36.62
N GLY A 102 -56.83 10.01 -37.09
CA GLY A 102 -55.87 10.69 -37.97
C GLY A 102 -54.56 11.14 -37.30
N ALA A 103 -54.58 11.36 -35.98
CA ALA A 103 -53.41 11.62 -35.17
C ALA A 103 -53.58 11.03 -33.77
N ALA A 104 -52.47 10.69 -33.11
CA ALA A 104 -52.49 10.22 -31.73
C ALA A 104 -52.95 11.33 -30.76
N VAL A 105 -53.60 10.93 -29.69
CA VAL A 105 -53.86 11.80 -28.53
C VAL A 105 -52.76 11.53 -27.50
N ILE A 106 -52.05 12.58 -27.11
CA ILE A 106 -50.97 12.54 -26.12
C ILE A 106 -51.56 12.97 -24.78
N VAL A 107 -51.62 12.05 -23.83
CA VAL A 107 -52.17 12.26 -22.48
C VAL A 107 -51.00 12.47 -21.53
N THR A 108 -50.78 13.71 -21.09
CA THR A 108 -49.82 14.02 -20.03
C THR A 108 -50.55 14.00 -18.69
N PHE A 109 -50.10 13.21 -17.72
CA PHE A 109 -50.64 13.21 -16.36
C PHE A 109 -50.04 14.36 -15.55
N THR A 110 -50.89 15.27 -15.11
CA THR A 110 -50.51 16.53 -14.47
C THR A 110 -51.19 16.64 -13.10
N GLY A 111 -51.18 17.83 -12.48
CA GLY A 111 -51.92 18.08 -11.24
C GLY A 111 -51.51 17.13 -10.10
N ALA A 112 -52.49 16.43 -9.52
CA ALA A 112 -52.27 15.45 -8.47
C ALA A 112 -51.56 14.17 -8.93
N LEU A 113 -51.49 13.95 -10.26
CA LEU A 113 -50.79 12.82 -10.89
C LEU A 113 -49.45 13.23 -11.52
N ALA A 114 -49.06 14.52 -11.40
CA ALA A 114 -47.78 15.02 -11.88
C ALA A 114 -46.60 14.29 -11.22
N LEU A 115 -45.48 14.20 -11.93
CA LEU A 115 -44.21 13.60 -11.47
C LEU A 115 -44.33 12.20 -10.85
N THR A 116 -45.38 11.46 -11.20
CA THR A 116 -45.69 10.14 -10.67
C THR A 116 -45.71 9.13 -11.80
N ASP A 117 -45.01 8.01 -11.64
CA ASP A 117 -45.13 6.86 -12.52
C ASP A 117 -46.52 6.25 -12.29
N VAL A 118 -47.42 6.40 -13.28
CA VAL A 118 -48.79 5.91 -13.17
C VAL A 118 -49.00 4.73 -14.09
N ASP A 119 -49.80 3.76 -13.64
CA ASP A 119 -50.12 2.57 -14.43
C ASP A 119 -50.62 2.95 -15.84
N GLU A 120 -50.16 2.19 -16.84
CA GLU A 120 -50.61 2.35 -18.22
C GLU A 120 -52.14 2.16 -18.31
N MET A 121 -52.84 3.12 -18.92
CA MET A 121 -54.27 2.98 -19.17
C MET A 121 -54.52 1.80 -20.10
N THR A 122 -55.63 1.10 -19.88
CA THR A 122 -56.09 0.09 -20.83
C THR A 122 -57.20 0.66 -21.70
N ALA A 123 -57.29 0.21 -22.96
CA ALA A 123 -58.32 0.67 -23.88
C ALA A 123 -59.14 -0.50 -24.43
N SER A 124 -60.45 -0.29 -24.55
CA SER A 124 -61.37 -1.26 -25.18
C SER A 124 -62.01 -0.64 -26.42
N GLY A 125 -61.63 -1.17 -27.59
CA GLY A 125 -62.16 -0.78 -28.90
C GLY A 125 -63.22 -1.73 -29.44
N THR A 126 -63.82 -2.57 -28.58
CA THR A 126 -64.77 -3.63 -28.99
C THR A 126 -66.03 -3.11 -29.70
N LEU A 127 -66.36 -1.83 -29.51
CA LEU A 127 -67.49 -1.15 -30.16
C LEU A 127 -67.07 -0.28 -31.36
N LEU A 128 -65.80 -0.34 -31.79
CA LEU A 128 -65.35 0.31 -33.02
C LEU A 128 -65.82 -0.49 -34.24
N THR A 129 -66.22 0.21 -35.29
CA THR A 129 -66.65 -0.41 -36.55
C THR A 129 -65.71 -0.04 -37.68
N GLY A 130 -65.49 -0.97 -38.61
CA GLY A 130 -64.65 -0.76 -39.80
C GLY A 130 -63.74 -1.96 -40.05
N THR A 131 -62.62 -1.74 -40.74
CA THR A 131 -61.67 -2.80 -41.10
C THR A 131 -60.64 -2.98 -40.01
N SER A 132 -60.81 -4.03 -39.19
CA SER A 132 -59.92 -4.41 -38.09
C SER A 132 -59.49 -3.24 -37.18
N PRO A 133 -60.43 -2.41 -36.68
CA PRO A 133 -60.06 -1.29 -35.84
C PRO A 133 -59.52 -1.78 -34.49
N THR A 134 -58.43 -1.17 -34.03
CA THR A 134 -57.86 -1.40 -32.71
C THR A 134 -57.67 -0.06 -32.00
N VAL A 135 -57.63 -0.07 -30.67
CA VAL A 135 -57.20 1.07 -29.86
C VAL A 135 -56.07 0.58 -28.96
N ALA A 136 -55.01 1.37 -28.87
CA ALA A 136 -53.85 1.06 -28.05
C ALA A 136 -53.46 2.28 -27.22
N VAL A 137 -53.00 2.03 -26.01
CA VAL A 137 -52.30 2.99 -25.16
C VAL A 137 -50.85 2.55 -25.06
N ALA A 138 -49.93 3.50 -25.08
CA ALA A 138 -48.53 3.23 -24.80
C ALA A 138 -47.93 4.36 -23.96
N THR A 139 -47.25 3.98 -22.89
CA THR A 139 -46.40 4.83 -22.07
C THR A 139 -45.18 5.27 -22.89
N THR A 140 -45.05 6.58 -23.09
CA THR A 140 -43.99 7.20 -23.91
C THR A 140 -43.02 8.03 -23.09
N THR A 141 -43.37 8.40 -21.86
CA THR A 141 -42.48 9.02 -20.88
C THR A 141 -42.96 8.59 -19.51
N HIS A 142 -42.11 7.86 -18.77
CA HIS A 142 -42.45 7.47 -17.40
C HIS A 142 -42.40 8.70 -16.50
N GLY A 143 -43.43 8.88 -15.67
CA GLY A 143 -43.49 9.95 -14.69
C GLY A 143 -42.52 9.70 -13.55
N GLY A 144 -41.93 10.77 -13.02
CA GLY A 144 -41.05 10.65 -11.87
C GLY A 144 -40.49 11.98 -11.42
N ALA A 145 -40.43 12.17 -10.11
CA ALA A 145 -39.66 13.24 -9.51
C ALA A 145 -38.17 13.10 -9.86
N ALA A 146 -37.43 14.21 -9.91
CA ALA A 146 -35.98 14.16 -10.03
C ALA A 146 -35.39 13.38 -8.84
N GLY A 147 -34.92 12.16 -9.12
CA GLY A 147 -34.27 11.32 -8.14
C GLY A 147 -32.79 11.63 -8.08
N ALA A 148 -32.31 12.17 -6.95
CA ALA A 148 -30.90 12.08 -6.61
C ALA A 148 -30.69 10.76 -5.87
N LEU A 149 -29.85 9.86 -6.39
CA LEU A 149 -29.34 8.75 -5.59
C LEU A 149 -28.58 9.37 -4.41
N GLY A 150 -29.08 9.14 -3.19
CA GLY A 150 -28.45 9.62 -1.96
C GLY A 150 -26.96 9.26 -1.95
N ALA A 151 -26.14 10.12 -1.33
CA ALA A 151 -24.72 9.83 -1.15
C ALA A 151 -24.55 8.44 -0.51
N VAL A 152 -23.54 7.68 -0.94
CA VAL A 152 -23.15 6.43 -0.26
C VAL A 152 -22.94 6.75 1.21
N THR A 153 -23.91 6.37 2.05
CA THR A 153 -24.01 6.92 3.41
C THR A 153 -23.29 6.05 4.43
N ALA A 154 -22.92 4.83 4.05
CA ALA A 154 -22.21 3.89 4.91
C ALA A 154 -21.22 3.05 4.10
N VAL A 155 -19.93 3.27 4.36
CA VAL A 155 -18.89 2.28 4.10
C VAL A 155 -18.56 1.68 5.45
N THR A 156 -18.80 0.38 5.63
CA THR A 156 -18.32 -0.31 6.83
C THR A 156 -16.89 -0.77 6.54
N PRO A 157 -15.86 -0.29 7.27
CA PRO A 157 -14.51 -0.80 7.11
C PRO A 157 -14.49 -2.29 7.37
N ALA A 158 -13.72 -3.03 6.57
CA ALA A 158 -13.47 -4.43 6.88
C ALA A 158 -12.78 -4.52 8.26
N THR A 159 -13.13 -5.56 9.02
CA THR A 159 -12.74 -5.74 10.42
C THR A 159 -12.30 -7.18 10.69
N GLY A 160 -11.79 -7.45 11.89
CA GLY A 160 -11.38 -8.77 12.36
C GLY A 160 -9.99 -8.76 12.99
N LYS A 161 -9.57 -9.92 13.51
CA LYS A 161 -8.36 -10.06 14.34
C LYS A 161 -7.03 -9.67 13.68
N ASN A 162 -6.99 -9.57 12.35
CA ASN A 162 -5.77 -9.23 11.59
C ASN A 162 -5.76 -7.76 11.10
N TRP A 163 -6.79 -6.97 11.43
CA TRP A 163 -6.97 -5.59 10.97
C TRP A 163 -6.43 -4.60 11.99
N LEU A 164 -5.44 -3.79 11.61
CA LEU A 164 -4.82 -2.82 12.50
C LEU A 164 -5.80 -1.72 12.94
N ASN A 165 -6.79 -1.38 12.12
CA ASN A 165 -7.79 -0.34 12.43
C ASN A 165 -9.07 -0.89 13.08
N ASN A 166 -9.04 -2.10 13.66
CA ASN A 166 -10.14 -2.65 14.43
C ASN A 166 -9.92 -2.41 15.94
N ALA A 167 -10.79 -1.61 16.56
CA ALA A 167 -10.70 -1.25 17.97
C ALA A 167 -10.75 -2.46 18.92
N ASP A 168 -11.45 -3.53 18.53
CA ASP A 168 -11.56 -4.76 19.32
C ASP A 168 -10.23 -5.53 19.46
N ASN A 169 -9.22 -5.19 18.63
CA ASN A 169 -7.91 -5.83 18.66
C ASN A 169 -6.97 -5.22 19.71
N TYR A 170 -7.40 -4.16 20.41
CA TYR A 170 -6.60 -3.44 21.38
C TYR A 170 -7.14 -3.63 22.80
N GLU A 171 -6.24 -3.65 23.77
CA GLU A 171 -6.63 -3.62 25.17
C GLU A 171 -7.45 -2.34 25.45
N GLY A 172 -8.64 -2.50 26.04
CA GLY A 172 -9.55 -1.38 26.28
C GLY A 172 -10.54 -1.08 25.14
N GLY A 173 -10.44 -1.76 23.99
CA GLY A 173 -11.42 -1.66 22.91
C GLY A 173 -11.42 -0.30 22.19
N ALA A 174 -10.27 0.36 22.14
CA ALA A 174 -10.09 1.66 21.50
C ALA A 174 -8.84 1.65 20.59
N LEU A 175 -8.88 2.44 19.52
CA LEU A 175 -7.73 2.58 18.63
C LEU A 175 -6.65 3.46 19.27
N PRO A 176 -5.35 3.16 19.07
CA PRO A 176 -4.27 4.01 19.55
C PRO A 176 -4.37 5.44 19.03
N ILE A 177 -3.97 6.39 19.87
CA ILE A 177 -3.86 7.83 19.56
C ILE A 177 -2.41 8.30 19.70
N ASP A 178 -2.19 9.59 19.47
CA ASP A 178 -0.87 10.20 19.62
C ASP A 178 -0.28 9.94 21.01
N ASP A 179 1.03 9.66 21.01
CA ASP A 179 1.85 9.37 22.18
C ASP A 179 1.61 8.02 22.87
N ASP A 180 0.68 7.19 22.37
CA ASP A 180 0.48 5.85 22.89
C ASP A 180 1.68 4.93 22.63
N VAL A 181 1.75 3.88 23.45
CA VAL A 181 2.69 2.77 23.27
C VAL A 181 1.95 1.60 22.64
N LEU A 182 2.33 1.25 21.41
CA LEU A 182 1.88 0.03 20.77
C LEU A 182 2.79 -1.13 21.19
N TYR A 183 2.26 -2.00 22.04
CA TYR A 183 2.98 -3.15 22.56
C TYR A 183 2.46 -4.44 21.90
N ILE A 184 3.29 -5.07 21.07
CA ILE A 184 2.99 -6.33 20.38
C ILE A 184 3.77 -7.44 21.08
N ASP A 185 3.06 -8.27 21.82
CA ASP A 185 3.63 -9.31 22.68
C ASP A 185 2.85 -10.63 22.55
N ALA A 186 3.29 -11.65 23.28
CA ALA A 186 2.66 -12.95 23.56
C ALA A 186 1.44 -13.29 22.69
N GLY A 187 1.61 -14.25 21.79
CA GLY A 187 0.53 -14.75 20.94
C GLY A 187 0.97 -14.95 19.50
N SER A 188 0.02 -15.30 18.64
CA SER A 188 0.30 -15.68 17.25
C SER A 188 -0.58 -14.96 16.22
N THR A 189 -1.34 -13.94 16.65
CA THR A 189 -2.23 -13.20 15.75
C THR A 189 -1.40 -12.26 14.90
N SER A 190 -1.47 -12.44 13.58
CA SER A 190 -0.78 -11.58 12.62
C SER A 190 -1.55 -10.28 12.35
N ILE A 191 -0.82 -9.20 12.12
CA ILE A 191 -1.32 -7.89 11.70
C ILE A 191 -1.02 -7.76 10.20
N LEU A 192 -2.07 -7.86 9.38
CA LEU A 192 -1.94 -8.06 7.93
C LEU A 192 -2.68 -7.02 7.08
N TYR A 193 -3.56 -6.22 7.68
CA TYR A 193 -4.45 -5.30 6.97
C TYR A 193 -4.49 -3.93 7.64
N ALA A 194 -4.85 -2.90 6.86
CA ALA A 194 -4.84 -1.49 7.26
C ALA A 194 -3.49 -1.03 7.80
N LEU A 195 -2.41 -1.52 7.19
CA LEU A 195 -1.04 -1.35 7.68
C LEU A 195 -0.54 0.10 7.62
N ASP A 196 -1.19 0.97 6.86
CA ASP A 196 -1.01 2.44 6.78
C ASP A 196 -1.94 3.25 7.68
N TYR A 197 -2.77 2.61 8.50
CA TYR A 197 -3.77 3.31 9.32
C TYR A 197 -3.14 4.41 10.19
N PHE A 198 -2.05 4.10 10.91
CA PHE A 198 -1.40 5.10 11.77
C PHE A 198 -0.75 6.22 10.95
N ARG A 199 -0.19 5.92 9.76
CA ARG A 199 0.35 6.98 8.92
C ARG A 199 -0.75 7.89 8.37
N THR A 200 -1.80 7.31 7.78
CA THR A 200 -2.90 8.07 7.18
C THR A 200 -3.66 8.87 8.23
N GLY A 201 -3.83 8.31 9.43
CA GLY A 201 -4.37 9.00 10.61
C GLY A 201 -3.42 10.03 11.23
N SER A 202 -2.17 10.10 10.77
CA SER A 202 -1.12 10.96 11.33
C SER A 202 -0.86 10.74 12.82
N ILE A 203 -0.84 9.48 13.25
CA ILE A 203 -0.72 9.05 14.64
C ILE A 203 0.74 8.74 14.99
N ASP A 204 1.26 9.39 16.04
CA ASP A 204 2.63 9.20 16.55
C ASP A 204 2.68 8.16 17.69
N LEU A 205 3.53 7.13 17.55
CA LEU A 205 3.59 5.98 18.49
C LEU A 205 5.02 5.65 18.94
N VAL A 206 5.14 5.06 20.14
CA VAL A 206 6.29 4.21 20.51
C VAL A 206 5.90 2.76 20.28
N ILE A 207 6.74 1.99 19.59
CA ILE A 207 6.41 0.60 19.25
C ILE A 207 7.37 -0.34 19.96
N TYR A 208 6.81 -1.37 20.57
CA TYR A 208 7.56 -2.52 21.09
C TYR A 208 7.01 -3.80 20.45
N VAL A 209 7.92 -4.64 19.99
CA VAL A 209 7.62 -5.99 19.52
C VAL A 209 8.52 -6.95 20.28
N SER A 210 7.95 -7.84 21.08
CA SER A 210 8.73 -8.84 21.79
C SER A 210 9.01 -10.07 20.91
N ASN A 211 10.01 -10.88 21.29
CA ASN A 211 10.21 -12.19 20.65
C ASN A 211 9.30 -13.31 21.18
N ASP A 212 8.44 -13.04 22.16
CA ASP A 212 7.38 -13.97 22.58
C ASP A 212 6.20 -13.98 21.59
N TRP A 213 6.09 -12.95 20.74
CA TRP A 213 5.08 -12.88 19.70
C TRP A 213 5.50 -13.65 18.44
N THR A 214 4.67 -14.58 17.99
CA THR A 214 4.95 -15.42 16.80
C THR A 214 4.11 -15.06 15.58
N GLY A 215 3.29 -14.01 15.70
CA GLY A 215 2.50 -13.50 14.59
C GLY A 215 3.35 -12.74 13.57
N GLN A 216 2.74 -12.35 12.46
CA GLN A 216 3.40 -11.61 11.40
C GLN A 216 2.97 -10.14 11.39
N LEU A 217 3.90 -9.19 11.25
CA LEU A 217 3.60 -7.77 11.08
C LEU A 217 3.91 -7.38 9.63
N GLY A 218 2.87 -7.07 8.85
CA GLY A 218 3.04 -6.80 7.42
C GLY A 218 3.03 -8.07 6.57
N LEU A 219 3.44 -7.95 5.31
CA LEU A 219 3.30 -8.97 4.28
C LEU A 219 4.61 -9.17 3.50
N PRO A 220 4.97 -10.43 3.17
CA PRO A 220 6.12 -10.75 2.31
C PRO A 220 5.93 -10.29 0.87
N LEU A 221 6.98 -10.34 0.05
CA LEU A 221 6.89 -10.14 -1.41
C LEU A 221 5.95 -11.13 -2.07
N ASP A 222 6.09 -12.41 -1.75
CA ASP A 222 5.27 -13.46 -2.32
C ASP A 222 4.33 -14.03 -1.26
N ASN A 223 3.07 -14.19 -1.62
CA ASN A 223 2.07 -14.81 -0.78
C ASN A 223 2.31 -16.31 -0.63
N VAL A 224 1.52 -16.97 0.22
CA VAL A 224 1.62 -18.40 0.51
C VAL A 224 1.44 -19.31 -0.71
N SER A 225 0.83 -18.80 -1.79
CA SER A 225 0.64 -19.50 -3.05
C SER A 225 1.79 -19.27 -4.05
N GLY A 226 2.83 -18.52 -3.65
CA GLY A 226 4.00 -18.22 -4.48
C GLY A 226 3.78 -17.11 -5.51
N TYR A 227 2.71 -16.34 -5.40
CA TYR A 227 2.47 -15.17 -6.25
C TYR A 227 2.84 -13.89 -5.54
N GLN A 228 3.29 -12.90 -6.32
CA GLN A 228 3.55 -11.57 -5.81
C GLN A 228 2.33 -11.03 -5.06
N GLU A 229 2.57 -10.54 -3.85
CA GLU A 229 1.57 -9.98 -2.96
C GLU A 229 0.99 -8.71 -3.57
N TYR A 230 -0.32 -8.73 -3.79
CA TYR A 230 -1.06 -7.66 -4.46
C TYR A 230 -1.61 -6.63 -3.47
N ARG A 231 -1.68 -6.97 -2.18
CA ARG A 231 -2.18 -6.07 -1.14
C ARG A 231 -1.17 -4.95 -0.88
N THR A 232 -1.65 -3.72 -0.94
CA THR A 232 -0.88 -2.52 -0.64
C THR A 232 -1.54 -1.72 0.50
N PRO A 233 -0.75 -1.13 1.41
CA PRO A 233 0.70 -1.34 1.58
C PRO A 233 1.03 -2.75 2.12
N ARG A 234 2.23 -3.26 1.80
CA ARG A 234 2.73 -4.54 2.35
C ARG A 234 3.36 -4.40 3.72
N TYR A 235 4.02 -3.27 3.96
CA TYR A 235 4.79 -3.04 5.18
C TYR A 235 3.91 -2.28 6.17
N PHE A 236 4.17 -2.43 7.46
CA PHE A 236 3.58 -1.61 8.51
C PHE A 236 4.11 -0.18 8.45
N GLN A 237 3.21 0.78 8.60
CA GLN A 237 3.40 2.16 8.25
C GLN A 237 2.78 3.07 9.31
N TYR A 238 3.58 3.93 9.92
CA TYR A 238 3.15 4.86 10.97
C TYR A 238 3.69 6.27 10.73
N ARG A 239 3.29 7.26 11.53
CA ARG A 239 4.01 8.55 11.66
C ARG A 239 4.86 8.52 12.91
N GLY A 240 6.02 9.15 12.82
CA GLY A 240 7.00 9.18 13.87
C GLY A 240 7.62 10.56 13.91
N GLY A 241 7.01 11.46 14.68
CA GLY A 241 7.82 12.39 15.48
C GLY A 241 8.75 11.61 16.42
N SER A 242 9.75 12.25 17.04
CA SER A 242 10.88 11.64 17.81
C SER A 242 10.53 10.43 18.70
N LYS A 243 10.33 9.23 18.16
CA LYS A 243 9.91 8.02 18.88
C LYS A 243 10.38 6.74 18.19
N THR A 244 10.54 5.72 19.03
CA THR A 244 11.43 4.57 18.85
C THR A 244 10.66 3.33 18.37
N LEU A 245 11.31 2.51 17.53
CA LEU A 245 10.87 1.15 17.22
C LEU A 245 11.77 0.17 17.97
N ASN A 246 11.20 -0.60 18.89
CA ASN A 246 11.96 -1.53 19.73
C ASN A 246 11.54 -2.96 19.43
N PHE A 247 12.52 -3.79 19.12
CA PHE A 247 12.39 -5.24 19.12
C PHE A 247 13.14 -5.78 20.33
N ILE A 248 12.41 -6.33 21.30
CA ILE A 248 12.94 -6.62 22.64
C ILE A 248 12.86 -8.10 23.00
N PRO A 249 13.73 -8.59 23.91
CA PRO A 249 13.52 -9.88 24.54
C PRO A 249 12.17 -9.92 25.25
N GLY A 250 11.43 -10.99 25.01
CA GLY A 250 10.24 -11.36 25.75
C GLY A 250 10.58 -11.92 27.14
N THR A 251 9.54 -12.12 27.94
CA THR A 251 9.65 -12.59 29.32
C THR A 251 9.28 -14.06 29.48
N THR A 252 8.63 -14.67 28.49
CA THR A 252 8.11 -16.04 28.61
C THR A 252 9.10 -17.12 28.15
N GLY A 253 10.22 -16.72 27.56
CA GLY A 253 11.30 -17.62 27.14
C GLY A 253 11.00 -18.40 25.85
N THR A 254 9.89 -18.13 25.19
CA THR A 254 9.62 -18.61 23.83
C THR A 254 10.37 -17.76 22.82
N SER A 255 11.29 -18.35 22.07
CA SER A 255 11.96 -17.68 20.96
C SER A 255 11.14 -17.86 19.68
N GLY A 256 10.42 -16.84 19.26
CA GLY A 256 9.51 -17.00 18.14
C GLY A 256 9.16 -15.77 17.34
N GLN A 257 9.89 -14.65 17.50
CA GLN A 257 9.56 -13.39 16.82
C GLN A 257 9.21 -13.63 15.35
N GLY A 258 7.94 -13.44 15.01
CA GLY A 258 7.52 -13.60 13.63
C GLY A 258 8.06 -12.48 12.74
N ARG A 259 7.85 -12.63 11.44
CA ARG A 259 8.43 -11.69 10.48
C ARG A 259 7.76 -10.32 10.59
N CYS A 260 8.57 -9.28 10.66
CA CYS A 260 8.15 -7.90 10.80
C CYS A 260 8.66 -7.09 9.61
N TRP A 261 7.74 -6.53 8.83
CA TRP A 261 8.02 -5.60 7.75
C TRP A 261 7.55 -4.22 8.15
N VAL A 262 8.49 -3.29 8.29
CA VAL A 262 8.23 -1.91 8.71
C VAL A 262 8.79 -0.95 7.68
N ASP A 263 7.98 0.02 7.30
CA ASP A 263 8.31 1.04 6.31
C ASP A 263 8.14 2.43 6.94
N LEU A 264 9.30 3.05 7.19
CA LEU A 264 9.46 4.38 7.77
C LEU A 264 9.00 5.48 6.82
N GLN A 265 8.80 5.19 5.53
CA GLN A 265 8.49 6.15 4.46
C GLN A 265 9.36 7.40 4.45
N ASP A 266 8.88 8.52 4.97
CA ASP A 266 9.51 9.84 4.97
C ASP A 266 9.92 10.28 6.38
N GLN A 267 10.00 9.33 7.32
CA GLN A 267 10.43 9.61 8.69
C GLN A 267 11.94 9.79 8.84
N ALA A 268 12.30 10.61 9.82
CA ALA A 268 13.64 11.05 10.17
C ALA A 268 13.89 10.95 11.67
N GLY A 269 15.13 10.70 12.09
CA GLY A 269 15.52 10.69 13.50
C GLY A 269 14.89 9.55 14.31
N VAL A 270 14.44 8.49 13.63
CA VAL A 270 13.89 7.30 14.28
C VAL A 270 15.04 6.51 14.89
N ASN A 271 14.87 6.10 16.14
CA ASN A 271 15.75 5.12 16.77
C ASN A 271 15.14 3.73 16.59
N ILE A 272 15.85 2.83 15.91
CA ILE A 272 15.46 1.44 15.75
C ILE A 272 16.38 0.59 16.61
N ASN A 273 15.82 -0.05 17.63
CA ASN A 273 16.55 -0.91 18.56
C ASN A 273 16.14 -2.35 18.32
N VAL A 274 17.10 -3.23 18.10
CA VAL A 274 16.89 -4.67 17.89
C VAL A 274 17.75 -5.45 18.87
N ASP A 275 17.12 -5.94 19.93
CA ASP A 275 17.75 -6.74 20.99
C ASP A 275 17.12 -8.14 21.11
N ALA A 276 16.41 -8.58 20.06
CA ALA A 276 15.61 -9.79 20.09
C ALA A 276 16.01 -10.75 18.96
N ASN A 277 16.36 -11.98 19.32
CA ASN A 277 16.87 -12.98 18.38
C ASN A 277 15.86 -14.12 18.16
N ARG A 278 15.64 -14.52 16.90
CA ARG A 278 14.90 -15.74 16.53
C ARG A 278 15.82 -16.98 16.42
N GLY A 279 17.14 -16.80 16.48
CA GLY A 279 18.13 -17.86 16.28
C GLY A 279 18.10 -18.44 14.86
N SER A 280 17.64 -17.65 13.90
CA SER A 280 17.51 -18.00 12.49
C SER A 280 18.77 -17.53 11.73
N SER A 281 18.93 -17.93 10.47
CA SER A 281 19.91 -17.31 9.55
C SER A 281 19.21 -16.50 8.44
N THR A 282 17.88 -16.46 8.49
CA THR A 282 17.02 -15.69 7.59
C THR A 282 16.50 -14.45 8.32
N PRO A 283 16.57 -13.25 7.70
CA PRO A 283 16.02 -12.05 8.29
C PRO A 283 14.58 -12.24 8.73
N ASN A 284 14.28 -11.80 9.94
CA ASN A 284 12.92 -11.73 10.46
C ASN A 284 12.45 -10.28 10.64
N ILE A 285 13.37 -9.31 10.59
CA ILE A 285 13.04 -7.90 10.64
C ILE A 285 13.48 -7.27 9.31
N PHE A 286 12.52 -6.65 8.62
CA PHE A 286 12.71 -5.98 7.35
C PHE A 286 12.32 -4.52 7.53
N LEU A 287 13.29 -3.64 7.30
CA LEU A 287 13.14 -2.20 7.49
C LEU A 287 13.33 -1.52 6.14
N ALA A 288 12.43 -0.63 5.78
CA ALA A 288 12.51 0.18 4.57
C ALA A 288 12.09 1.61 4.85
N GLY A 289 12.36 2.51 3.91
CA GLY A 289 11.95 3.90 4.00
C GLY A 289 12.84 4.74 4.90
N GLY A 290 12.73 6.05 4.71
CA GLY A 290 13.45 7.10 5.41
C GLY A 290 13.36 8.40 4.65
N ASP A 291 13.49 9.51 5.38
CA ASP A 291 13.60 10.83 4.77
C ASP A 291 14.83 10.93 3.88
N ALA A 292 14.70 11.58 2.72
CA ALA A 292 15.78 11.68 1.74
C ALA A 292 16.96 12.56 2.20
N THR A 293 16.78 13.37 3.24
CA THR A 293 17.74 14.41 3.65
C THR A 293 18.29 14.27 5.06
N SER A 294 17.73 13.36 5.85
CA SER A 294 18.09 13.14 7.24
C SER A 294 18.21 11.65 7.53
N THR A 295 18.69 11.31 8.73
CA THR A 295 19.13 9.97 9.10
C THR A 295 18.26 9.34 10.17
N ASN A 296 18.27 8.00 10.18
CA ASN A 296 17.72 7.17 11.23
C ASN A 296 18.85 6.39 11.91
N ASN A 297 18.70 6.07 13.19
CA ASN A 297 19.70 5.36 13.96
C ASN A 297 19.30 3.90 14.14
N PHE A 298 20.26 2.99 14.02
CA PHE A 298 20.02 1.55 14.06
C PHE A 298 20.95 0.90 15.09
N PHE A 299 20.38 0.28 16.11
CA PHE A 299 21.11 -0.39 17.18
C PHE A 299 20.70 -1.86 17.19
N VAL A 300 21.54 -2.73 16.65
CA VAL A 300 21.24 -4.16 16.50
C VAL A 300 22.17 -4.97 17.41
N THR A 301 21.75 -5.22 18.64
CA THR A 301 22.51 -6.02 19.61
C THR A 301 22.28 -7.52 19.41
N ALA A 302 21.14 -7.93 18.84
CA ALA A 302 20.83 -9.31 18.49
C ALA A 302 19.80 -9.41 17.34
N GLY A 303 19.69 -10.58 16.69
CA GLY A 303 18.68 -10.87 15.66
C GLY A 303 19.16 -10.73 14.22
N ASP A 304 18.27 -11.06 13.29
CA ASP A 304 18.54 -11.05 11.85
C ASP A 304 17.75 -9.91 11.17
N VAL A 305 18.46 -8.89 10.69
CA VAL A 305 17.87 -7.66 10.18
C VAL A 305 18.23 -7.47 8.72
N SER A 306 17.24 -7.09 7.91
CA SER A 306 17.45 -6.60 6.55
C SER A 306 16.96 -5.15 6.47
N ILE A 307 17.88 -4.25 6.12
CA ILE A 307 17.61 -2.83 5.91
C ILE A 307 17.61 -2.58 4.40
N GLU A 308 16.56 -1.95 3.89
CA GLU A 308 16.32 -1.74 2.45
C GLU A 308 16.50 -3.03 1.64
N PRO A 309 15.76 -4.10 1.97
CA PRO A 309 15.83 -5.34 1.19
C PRO A 309 15.50 -5.06 -0.28
N ASP A 310 16.02 -5.87 -1.21
CA ASP A 310 15.80 -5.66 -2.65
C ASP A 310 14.31 -5.67 -3.04
N ASP A 311 13.47 -6.32 -2.24
CA ASP A 311 12.02 -6.34 -2.39
C ASP A 311 11.30 -5.20 -1.65
N ALA A 312 12.01 -4.19 -1.11
CA ALA A 312 11.40 -3.07 -0.41
C ALA A 312 10.44 -2.27 -1.33
N PRO A 313 9.35 -1.70 -0.78
CA PRO A 313 8.39 -0.91 -1.56
C PRO A 313 9.09 0.25 -2.29
N SER A 314 9.28 0.11 -3.60
CA SER A 314 10.15 0.96 -4.41
C SER A 314 9.47 2.28 -4.76
N ALA A 315 9.42 3.22 -3.81
CA ALA A 315 9.28 4.64 -4.17
C ALA A 315 10.69 5.23 -4.20
N ILE A 316 11.18 5.58 -5.40
CA ILE A 316 12.57 5.99 -5.71
C ILE A 316 13.11 7.18 -4.86
N THR A 317 12.29 7.77 -4.00
CA THR A 317 12.59 8.92 -3.16
C THR A 317 12.60 8.65 -1.64
N LYS A 318 12.35 7.43 -1.18
CA LYS A 318 12.14 7.12 0.25
C LYS A 318 12.99 5.93 0.69
N TYR A 319 14.27 6.19 0.96
CA TYR A 319 15.24 5.17 1.33
C TYR A 319 15.70 5.35 2.77
N ALA A 320 16.08 4.25 3.43
CA ALA A 320 16.73 4.30 4.72
C ALA A 320 18.10 4.99 4.60
N ASN A 321 18.17 6.20 5.13
CA ASN A 321 19.41 6.91 5.40
C ASN A 321 19.88 6.54 6.80
N LEU A 322 21.04 5.88 6.90
CA LEU A 322 21.64 5.42 8.13
C LEU A 322 22.51 6.53 8.70
N GLY A 323 22.18 6.95 9.93
CA GLY A 323 23.02 7.77 10.79
C GLY A 323 23.88 6.87 11.66
N THR A 324 23.85 7.06 12.98
CA THR A 324 24.57 6.18 13.91
C THR A 324 24.01 4.78 13.84
N THR A 325 24.83 3.83 13.39
CA THR A 325 24.49 2.42 13.27
C THR A 325 25.49 1.56 14.02
N THR A 326 25.02 0.80 15.01
CA THR A 326 25.86 -0.07 15.83
C THR A 326 25.36 -1.51 15.76
N ILE A 327 26.23 -2.44 15.40
CA ILE A 327 25.93 -3.87 15.25
C ILE A 327 26.72 -4.68 16.26
N GLY A 328 26.01 -5.50 17.03
CA GLY A 328 26.56 -6.34 18.08
C GLY A 328 26.88 -5.56 19.35
N THR A 329 27.63 -6.20 20.23
CA THR A 329 28.14 -5.60 21.47
C THR A 329 29.61 -5.97 21.66
N PRO A 330 30.43 -5.14 22.32
CA PRO A 330 31.85 -5.43 22.50
C PRO A 330 32.04 -6.71 23.31
N GLY A 331 32.74 -7.70 22.76
CA GLY A 331 32.89 -9.02 23.41
C GLY A 331 31.59 -9.81 23.55
N GLY A 332 30.54 -9.42 22.83
CA GLY A 332 29.21 -10.00 22.91
C GLY A 332 29.17 -11.47 22.47
N THR A 333 28.33 -12.26 23.13
CA THR A 333 28.04 -13.66 22.74
C THR A 333 26.92 -13.75 21.70
N THR A 334 26.24 -12.65 21.40
CA THR A 334 25.23 -12.58 20.35
C THR A 334 25.88 -12.43 18.98
N THR A 335 25.31 -13.08 17.98
CA THR A 335 25.79 -13.06 16.59
C THR A 335 24.73 -12.45 15.68
N PRO A 336 24.43 -11.14 15.79
CA PRO A 336 23.47 -10.51 14.90
C PRO A 336 23.92 -10.65 13.44
N VAL A 337 22.96 -10.82 12.54
CA VAL A 337 23.21 -10.87 11.09
C VAL A 337 22.45 -9.72 10.45
N VAL A 338 23.18 -8.77 9.86
CA VAL A 338 22.58 -7.57 9.26
C VAL A 338 22.92 -7.49 7.78
N THR A 339 21.90 -7.35 6.96
CA THR A 339 22.06 -7.07 5.53
C THR A 339 21.54 -5.67 5.23
N ILE A 340 22.40 -4.81 4.70
CA ILE A 340 22.06 -3.45 4.28
C ILE A 340 22.03 -3.44 2.75
N GLY A 341 20.86 -3.28 2.15
CA GLY A 341 20.65 -3.38 0.71
C GLY A 341 21.09 -2.16 -0.09
N ARG A 342 20.99 -2.28 -1.41
CA ARG A 342 21.57 -1.33 -2.40
C ARG A 342 20.94 0.06 -2.39
N ASN A 343 19.70 0.13 -1.90
CA ASN A 343 18.90 1.34 -1.84
C ASN A 343 19.19 2.16 -0.58
N ALA A 344 19.72 1.53 0.48
CA ALA A 344 20.13 2.23 1.69
C ALA A 344 21.31 3.17 1.42
N ARG A 345 21.41 4.20 2.26
CA ARG A 345 22.47 5.20 2.19
C ARG A 345 23.11 5.39 3.56
N LEU A 346 24.44 5.37 3.63
CA LEU A 346 25.18 5.75 4.84
C LEU A 346 25.43 7.26 4.80
N ALA A 347 25.06 7.96 5.87
CA ALA A 347 25.33 9.38 5.98
C ALA A 347 26.82 9.67 6.14
N GLN A 348 27.25 10.87 5.75
CA GLN A 348 28.56 11.36 6.17
C GLN A 348 28.52 11.63 7.68
N ALA A 349 29.44 11.07 8.45
CA ALA A 349 29.62 11.42 9.85
C ALA A 349 31.01 12.02 10.06
N ALA A 350 31.13 12.91 11.05
CA ALA A 350 32.41 13.42 11.50
C ALA A 350 33.20 12.43 12.39
N THR A 351 32.63 11.25 12.70
CA THR A 351 33.21 10.27 13.64
C THR A 351 33.01 8.81 13.24
N SER A 352 31.77 8.36 13.02
CA SER A 352 31.46 6.98 12.64
C SER A 352 30.01 6.88 12.18
N VAL A 353 29.75 6.07 11.16
CA VAL A 353 28.39 5.81 10.64
C VAL A 353 27.99 4.40 10.97
N LEU A 354 28.91 3.44 10.76
CA LEU A 354 28.67 2.02 10.97
C LEU A 354 29.75 1.45 11.86
N GLU A 355 29.35 0.97 13.04
CA GLU A 355 30.22 0.32 14.01
C GLU A 355 29.83 -1.15 14.14
N ILE A 356 30.80 -2.03 13.88
CA ILE A 356 30.63 -3.48 13.93
C ILE A 356 31.45 -4.01 15.10
N LEU A 357 30.73 -4.33 16.18
CA LEU A 357 31.30 -4.77 17.46
C LEU A 357 31.34 -6.30 17.54
N SER A 358 30.34 -6.98 16.97
CA SER A 358 30.26 -8.43 16.82
C SER A 358 29.29 -8.80 15.69
N GLY A 359 29.09 -10.10 15.45
CA GLY A 359 28.15 -10.58 14.43
C GLY A 359 28.66 -10.45 13.00
N SER A 360 27.75 -10.43 12.03
CA SER A 360 28.07 -10.35 10.61
C SER A 360 27.23 -9.27 9.92
N VAL A 361 27.88 -8.42 9.14
CA VAL A 361 27.25 -7.41 8.30
C VAL A 361 27.58 -7.65 6.85
N THR A 362 26.59 -7.57 5.98
CA THR A 362 26.78 -7.46 4.53
C THR A 362 26.15 -6.15 4.06
N CYS A 363 26.95 -5.26 3.49
CA CYS A 363 26.54 -3.91 3.12
C CYS A 363 26.69 -3.66 1.61
N TYR A 364 25.60 -3.23 0.97
CA TYR A 364 25.53 -2.83 -0.43
C TYR A 364 25.18 -1.33 -0.61
N ALA A 365 25.09 -0.59 0.50
CA ALA A 365 24.61 0.77 0.52
C ALA A 365 25.54 1.77 -0.18
N GLN A 366 24.99 2.93 -0.52
CA GLN A 366 25.70 4.06 -1.11
C GLN A 366 26.05 5.10 -0.05
N THR A 367 26.93 6.05 -0.38
CA THR A 367 27.10 7.27 0.41
C THR A 367 25.91 8.21 0.18
N LEU A 368 25.41 8.83 1.25
CA LEU A 368 24.34 9.82 1.19
C LEU A 368 24.82 11.12 0.50
N ASN A 369 24.07 11.57 -0.50
CA ASN A 369 24.17 12.91 -1.12
C ASN A 369 25.56 13.35 -1.60
N GLY A 370 26.29 12.47 -2.30
CA GLY A 370 27.55 12.85 -2.96
C GLY A 370 28.63 13.34 -1.99
N ALA A 371 28.56 12.94 -0.72
CA ALA A 371 29.63 13.18 0.23
C ALA A 371 30.87 12.36 -0.14
N ASP A 372 32.04 12.93 0.13
CA ASP A 372 33.32 12.37 -0.29
C ASP A 372 33.74 11.13 0.54
N GLU A 373 33.25 10.97 1.79
CA GLU A 373 33.74 9.92 2.69
C GLU A 373 32.69 9.40 3.71
N CYS A 374 32.56 8.08 3.85
CA CYS A 374 31.90 7.41 4.99
C CYS A 374 32.90 6.62 5.82
N GLU A 375 32.75 6.63 7.14
CA GLU A 375 33.66 5.95 8.07
C GLU A 375 33.02 4.72 8.74
N VAL A 376 33.67 3.57 8.59
CA VAL A 376 33.22 2.26 9.07
C VAL A 376 34.24 1.69 10.05
N TYR A 377 33.76 1.32 11.23
CA TYR A 377 34.59 0.72 12.28
C TYR A 377 34.30 -0.78 12.40
N VAL A 378 35.36 -1.59 12.33
CA VAL A 378 35.33 -3.03 12.51
C VAL A 378 36.09 -3.39 13.79
N PHE A 379 35.41 -3.24 14.91
CA PHE A 379 35.95 -3.57 16.24
C PHE A 379 35.92 -5.08 16.52
N GLY A 380 35.03 -5.82 15.86
CA GLY A 380 34.92 -7.27 15.94
C GLY A 380 34.04 -7.82 14.83
N GLY A 381 33.68 -9.11 14.91
CA GLY A 381 32.76 -9.73 13.94
C GLY A 381 33.27 -9.73 12.50
N THR A 382 32.35 -9.73 11.54
CA THR A 382 32.64 -9.78 10.10
C THR A 382 31.90 -8.67 9.36
N ALA A 383 32.62 -7.90 8.55
CA ALA A 383 32.10 -6.83 7.70
C ALA A 383 32.33 -7.18 6.23
N ARG A 384 31.27 -7.40 5.45
CA ARG A 384 31.33 -7.59 4.00
C ARG A 384 30.84 -6.33 3.30
N MET A 385 31.76 -5.55 2.78
CA MET A 385 31.48 -4.23 2.19
C MET A 385 31.48 -4.38 0.68
N LYS A 386 30.30 -4.72 0.13
CA LYS A 386 30.09 -5.10 -1.28
C LYS A 386 29.90 -3.90 -2.22
N ARG A 387 30.00 -2.69 -1.68
CA ARG A 387 30.08 -1.44 -2.42
C ARG A 387 31.01 -0.51 -1.66
N ALA A 388 31.88 0.22 -2.37
CA ALA A 388 32.88 1.09 -1.74
C ALA A 388 33.07 2.40 -2.53
N PRO A 389 32.10 3.33 -2.54
CA PRO A 389 32.25 4.62 -3.19
C PRO A 389 32.96 5.60 -2.24
N HIS A 390 34.29 5.47 -2.09
CA HIS A 390 35.13 6.38 -1.30
C HIS A 390 34.96 6.24 0.24
N TRP A 391 35.12 5.03 0.78
CA TRP A 391 34.95 4.79 2.22
C TRP A 391 36.29 4.66 2.96
N LYS A 392 36.25 5.02 4.24
CA LYS A 392 37.31 4.82 5.22
C LYS A 392 36.98 3.66 6.14
N TYR A 393 37.94 2.78 6.36
CA TYR A 393 37.79 1.62 7.22
C TYR A 393 38.78 1.66 8.37
N VAL A 394 38.28 1.56 9.60
CA VAL A 394 39.11 1.42 10.80
C VAL A 394 38.90 0.03 11.39
N ILE A 395 39.95 -0.78 11.41
CA ILE A 395 39.89 -2.18 11.86
C ILE A 395 40.68 -2.32 13.16
N ARG A 396 40.08 -2.96 14.17
CA ARG A 396 40.79 -3.27 15.43
C ARG A 396 40.91 -4.77 15.69
N ASP A 397 39.81 -5.52 15.69
CA ASP A 397 39.80 -6.93 16.11
C ASP A 397 38.81 -7.83 15.32
N GLY A 398 38.22 -7.32 14.23
CA GLY A 398 37.30 -8.08 13.37
C GLY A 398 37.86 -8.44 12.00
N THR A 399 37.00 -8.91 11.11
CA THR A 399 37.35 -9.25 9.72
C THR A 399 36.60 -8.35 8.74
N LEU A 400 37.33 -7.59 7.94
CA LEU A 400 36.82 -6.82 6.81
C LEU A 400 37.04 -7.60 5.51
N PHE A 401 35.97 -7.76 4.74
CA PHE A 401 36.00 -8.18 3.34
C PHE A 401 35.60 -6.97 2.49
N PRO A 402 36.59 -6.17 2.04
CA PRO A 402 36.33 -5.05 1.16
C PRO A 402 36.12 -5.55 -0.28
N GLY A 403 35.19 -4.92 -0.99
CA GLY A 403 35.00 -5.12 -2.43
C GLY A 403 33.74 -5.90 -2.80
N GLY A 404 33.15 -5.55 -3.95
CA GLY A 404 31.90 -6.13 -4.46
C GLY A 404 31.63 -5.85 -5.93
N ASP A 405 30.55 -5.14 -6.27
CA ASP A 405 30.07 -5.03 -7.67
C ASP A 405 30.46 -3.70 -8.37
N ASP A 406 30.88 -2.65 -7.64
CA ASP A 406 31.11 -1.29 -8.18
C ASP A 406 32.56 -0.79 -8.00
N ASP A 407 33.16 -0.23 -9.06
CA ASP A 407 34.58 0.14 -9.21
C ASP A 407 35.05 1.36 -8.36
N GLY A 408 34.39 1.63 -7.23
CA GLY A 408 34.77 2.74 -6.35
C GLY A 408 36.11 2.49 -5.65
N ALA A 409 36.92 3.55 -5.52
CA ALA A 409 38.15 3.51 -4.76
C ALA A 409 37.84 3.50 -3.25
N ILE A 410 38.71 2.83 -2.49
CA ILE A 410 38.76 2.90 -1.03
C ILE A 410 39.70 4.05 -0.69
N GLU A 411 39.25 5.00 0.11
CA GLU A 411 40.07 6.16 0.48
C GLU A 411 41.14 5.75 1.49
N GLU A 412 40.76 5.04 2.54
CA GLU A 412 41.68 4.76 3.63
C GLU A 412 41.34 3.43 4.31
N ILE A 413 42.38 2.67 4.66
CA ILE A 413 42.28 1.54 5.58
C ILE A 413 43.29 1.76 6.71
N GLN A 414 42.78 1.97 7.93
CA GLN A 414 43.58 2.01 9.15
C GLN A 414 43.42 0.70 9.92
N GLN A 415 44.44 -0.14 9.88
CA GLN A 415 44.41 -1.47 10.49
C GLN A 415 45.26 -1.52 11.77
N PHE A 416 44.59 -1.55 12.93
CA PHE A 416 45.19 -1.69 14.25
C PHE A 416 45.32 -3.15 14.74
N GLY A 417 44.91 -4.11 13.91
CA GLY A 417 44.79 -5.53 14.23
C GLY A 417 43.78 -6.22 13.30
N GLY A 418 43.25 -7.37 13.71
CA GLY A 418 42.21 -8.08 12.96
C GLY A 418 42.65 -8.49 11.54
N VAL A 419 41.68 -8.63 10.64
CA VAL A 419 41.87 -9.18 9.29
C VAL A 419 41.27 -8.25 8.22
N VAL A 420 42.03 -7.99 7.16
CA VAL A 420 41.53 -7.46 5.89
C VAL A 420 41.72 -8.54 4.82
N ASP A 421 40.63 -8.97 4.19
CA ASP A 421 40.62 -10.13 3.29
C ASP A 421 39.97 -9.81 1.94
N PHE A 422 40.80 -9.67 0.92
CA PHE A 422 40.39 -9.38 -0.45
C PHE A 422 40.03 -10.64 -1.26
N ARG A 423 40.05 -11.85 -0.68
CA ARG A 423 39.71 -13.09 -1.41
C ARG A 423 38.24 -13.15 -1.85
N GLU A 424 37.36 -12.37 -1.23
CA GLU A 424 35.96 -12.22 -1.67
C GLU A 424 35.75 -11.07 -2.68
N ALA A 425 36.80 -10.34 -3.08
CA ALA A 425 36.69 -9.24 -4.02
C ALA A 425 36.60 -9.75 -5.48
N ASN A 426 35.57 -9.30 -6.21
CA ASN A 426 35.31 -9.74 -7.59
C ASN A 426 36.14 -8.96 -8.64
N HIS A 427 36.72 -7.82 -8.26
CA HIS A 427 37.46 -6.88 -9.10
C HIS A 427 38.57 -6.20 -8.31
N THR A 428 39.50 -5.54 -9.01
CA THR A 428 40.59 -4.81 -8.38
C THR A 428 40.09 -3.45 -7.90
N HIS A 429 40.44 -3.10 -6.68
CA HIS A 429 40.14 -1.84 -6.00
C HIS A 429 41.44 -1.05 -5.83
N ALA A 430 41.37 0.26 -6.03
CA ALA A 430 42.41 1.16 -5.55
C ALA A 430 42.16 1.44 -4.07
N VAL A 431 43.16 1.19 -3.22
CA VAL A 431 43.22 1.69 -1.85
C VAL A 431 44.20 2.85 -1.87
N ALA A 432 43.74 4.06 -1.55
CA ALA A 432 44.61 5.24 -1.63
C ALA A 432 45.65 5.23 -0.50
N ASP A 433 45.20 5.09 0.76
CA ASP A 433 46.07 4.98 1.93
C ASP A 433 45.78 3.68 2.70
N PHE A 434 46.82 2.92 3.05
CA PHE A 434 46.70 1.67 3.81
C PHE A 434 47.72 1.59 4.95
N ASP A 435 47.30 2.08 6.11
CA ASP A 435 48.06 2.07 7.35
C ASP A 435 47.91 0.74 8.08
N VAL A 436 49.05 0.13 8.44
CA VAL A 436 49.09 -1.18 9.08
C VAL A 436 49.91 -1.13 10.36
N HIS A 437 49.30 -1.54 11.47
CA HIS A 437 49.95 -1.68 12.77
C HIS A 437 50.16 -3.17 13.13
N ALA A 438 50.87 -3.42 14.23
CA ALA A 438 51.20 -4.76 14.71
C ALA A 438 49.93 -5.60 15.02
N GLY A 439 49.97 -6.89 14.70
CA GLY A 439 48.87 -7.84 14.91
C GLY A 439 47.89 -7.93 13.74
N SER A 440 48.08 -7.11 12.70
CA SER A 440 47.26 -7.10 11.49
C SER A 440 47.50 -8.32 10.60
N ALA A 441 46.44 -8.83 9.97
CA ALA A 441 46.50 -9.84 8.93
C ALA A 441 45.85 -9.34 7.64
N ILE A 442 46.54 -9.53 6.51
CA ILE A 442 46.11 -9.08 5.19
C ILE A 442 46.19 -10.25 4.21
N TYR A 443 45.09 -10.52 3.53
CA TYR A 443 44.99 -11.58 2.52
C TYR A 443 44.58 -10.99 1.16
N ASP A 444 45.50 -10.93 0.21
CA ASP A 444 45.25 -10.48 -1.16
C ASP A 444 46.05 -11.34 -2.17
N PRO A 445 45.73 -12.64 -2.33
CA PRO A 445 46.47 -13.52 -3.24
C PRO A 445 46.22 -13.20 -4.73
N ASP A 446 45.14 -12.49 -5.06
CA ASP A 446 44.69 -12.23 -6.44
C ASP A 446 44.93 -10.80 -6.92
N ARG A 447 45.66 -9.97 -6.16
CA ARG A 447 45.99 -8.57 -6.49
C ARG A 447 44.74 -7.70 -6.69
N ARG A 448 43.86 -7.76 -5.71
CA ARG A 448 42.57 -7.11 -5.70
C ARG A 448 42.55 -5.80 -4.94
N GLY A 449 43.51 -5.48 -4.07
CA GLY A 449 43.42 -4.21 -3.34
C GLY A 449 44.69 -3.65 -2.76
N VAL A 450 45.65 -4.51 -2.37
CA VAL A 450 46.93 -4.00 -1.86
C VAL A 450 47.70 -3.42 -3.05
N THR A 451 48.18 -2.19 -2.98
CA THR A 451 49.17 -1.59 -3.93
C THR A 451 50.44 -1.25 -3.20
N ASP A 452 50.30 -0.38 -2.20
CA ASP A 452 51.33 0.08 -1.26
C ASP A 452 50.83 -0.19 0.18
N LEU A 453 51.75 -0.28 1.15
CA LEU A 453 51.44 -0.50 2.56
C LEU A 453 52.35 0.36 3.44
N ASP A 454 51.73 1.07 4.39
CA ASP A 454 52.43 1.94 5.33
C ASP A 454 52.47 1.27 6.70
N LEU A 455 53.66 0.82 7.10
CA LEU A 455 53.86 0.18 8.40
C LEU A 455 54.02 1.24 9.48
N ILE A 456 52.97 1.46 10.26
CA ILE A 456 52.93 2.51 11.27
C ILE A 456 53.26 1.94 12.65
N GLY A 457 54.47 2.24 13.15
CA GLY A 457 54.91 1.83 14.48
C GLY A 457 55.04 0.31 14.66
N CYS A 458 55.15 -0.45 13.57
CA CYS A 458 55.34 -1.90 13.57
C CYS A 458 56.42 -2.34 12.57
N GLN A 459 56.82 -3.61 12.67
CA GLN A 459 57.74 -4.29 11.78
C GLN A 459 57.01 -5.37 10.97
N LEU A 460 57.59 -5.77 9.84
CA LEU A 460 57.00 -6.77 8.94
C LEU A 460 56.76 -8.13 9.62
N ASP A 461 57.57 -8.52 10.60
CA ASP A 461 57.41 -9.76 11.36
C ASP A 461 56.26 -9.70 12.39
N GLN A 462 55.66 -8.52 12.60
CA GLN A 462 54.54 -8.29 13.49
C GLN A 462 53.19 -8.32 12.76
N ILE A 463 53.17 -8.58 11.46
CA ILE A 463 51.96 -8.68 10.64
C ILE A 463 51.92 -10.01 9.88
N THR A 464 50.73 -10.40 9.44
CA THR A 464 50.52 -11.54 8.53
C THR A 464 50.15 -11.04 7.15
N LEU A 465 50.82 -11.53 6.11
CA LEU A 465 50.63 -11.08 4.74
C LEU A 465 50.58 -12.26 3.78
N GLU A 466 49.46 -12.46 3.10
CA GLU A 466 49.32 -13.39 1.98
C GLU A 466 49.15 -12.59 0.68
N LEU A 467 50.10 -12.70 -0.24
CA LEU A 467 50.13 -11.95 -1.50
C LEU A 467 50.49 -12.85 -2.68
N PRO A 468 50.19 -12.43 -3.92
CA PRO A 468 50.56 -13.18 -5.11
C PRO A 468 52.08 -13.39 -5.20
N PRO A 469 52.52 -14.53 -5.75
CA PRO A 469 53.94 -14.77 -6.00
C PRO A 469 54.51 -13.72 -6.98
N ASN A 470 55.78 -13.34 -6.77
CA ASN A 470 56.57 -12.42 -7.62
C ASN A 470 56.12 -10.95 -7.63
N ARG A 471 55.60 -10.46 -6.51
CA ARG A 471 55.19 -9.05 -6.36
C ARG A 471 56.29 -8.19 -5.73
N HIS A 472 56.53 -7.01 -6.30
CA HIS A 472 57.25 -5.92 -5.63
C HIS A 472 56.24 -5.12 -4.80
N ILE A 473 56.54 -4.93 -3.51
CA ILE A 473 55.74 -4.11 -2.61
C ILE A 473 56.71 -3.05 -2.11
N ASP A 474 56.36 -1.80 -2.33
CA ASP A 474 57.09 -0.69 -1.76
C ASP A 474 56.48 -0.44 -0.38
N PHE A 475 57.28 -0.67 0.67
CA PHE A 475 56.91 -0.24 2.02
C PHE A 475 57.34 1.21 2.14
N ALA A 476 56.39 2.12 2.28
CA ALA A 476 56.76 3.50 2.52
C ALA A 476 57.36 3.59 3.92
N THR A 477 58.62 4.03 4.00
CA THR A 477 59.17 4.51 5.26
C THR A 477 58.79 5.97 5.37
N GLU A 478 57.77 6.31 6.16
CA GLU A 478 57.65 7.68 6.63
C GLU A 478 58.94 8.03 7.40
N ALA A 479 59.61 9.10 6.96
CA ALA A 479 60.66 9.70 7.76
C ALA A 479 59.98 10.27 9.01
N THR A 480 60.18 9.59 10.15
CA THR A 480 59.70 10.01 11.48
C THR A 480 59.87 11.52 11.70
N PRO A 481 58.87 12.23 12.28
CA PRO A 481 59.07 13.61 12.72
C PRO A 481 60.19 13.77 13.75
#